data_AF-A0A2N1TDZ1-F1
#
_entry.id   AF-A0A2N1TDZ1-F1
#
_cell.length_a   1.000
_cell.length_b   1.000
_cell.length_c   1.000
_cell.angle_alpha   90.00
_cell.angle_beta   90.00
_cell.angle_gamma   90.00
#
_symmetry.space_group_name_H-M   'P 1'
#
loop_
_entity.id
_entity.type
_entity.pdbx_description
1 polymer ?
#
loop_
_entity_poly.entity_id
_entity_poly.type
_entity_poly.pdbx_seq_one_letter_code
_entity_poly.pdbx_strand_id
1 'polypeptide(L)'
;MKKRFKINWSEQAALDLERLITYIASENPKTAGHILKKIKTEISQLDYLPFRGRIVPEFEEQGFLLFRELIVAPWRIVYRASFENVYILAAFDSRKNVDDVLLERFLKNEKFIVEQSRRRGK
;
A
#
# COMPACT_ATOMS: atom_id res chain seq x y z
N MET A 1 8.60 22.32 5.06
CA MET A 1 9.53 21.21 5.36
C MET A 1 9.95 20.55 4.05
N LYS A 2 11.21 20.08 3.92
CA LYS A 2 11.72 19.51 2.66
C LYS A 2 11.35 18.03 2.56
N LYS A 3 10.80 17.61 1.40
CA LYS A 3 10.49 16.22 1.07
C LYS A 3 11.74 15.35 1.23
N ARG A 4 11.64 14.23 1.97
CA ARG A 4 12.78 13.35 2.28
C ARG A 4 12.69 12.00 1.58
N PHE A 5 11.49 11.52 1.27
CA PHE A 5 11.29 10.23 0.62
C PHE A 5 10.59 10.38 -0.73
N LYS A 6 11.06 9.65 -1.73
CA LYS A 6 10.40 9.51 -3.02
C LYS A 6 9.33 8.42 -2.95
N ILE A 7 8.10 8.76 -3.32
CA ILE A 7 7.01 7.81 -3.39
C ILE A 7 7.00 7.18 -4.79
N ASN A 8 7.03 5.86 -4.84
CA ASN A 8 7.01 5.07 -6.06
C ASN A 8 5.81 4.13 -5.99
N TRP A 9 5.05 4.06 -7.07
CA TRP A 9 3.91 3.14 -7.19
C TRP A 9 4.35 1.91 -7.95
N SER A 10 3.98 0.73 -7.45
CA SER A 10 3.94 -0.45 -8.31
C SER A 10 2.82 -0.29 -9.33
N GLU A 11 2.99 -0.91 -10.49
CA GLU A 11 1.95 -0.98 -11.52
C GLU A 11 0.65 -1.57 -10.95
N GLN A 12 0.77 -2.63 -10.15
CA GLN A 12 -0.36 -3.28 -9.51
C GLN A 12 -1.13 -2.32 -8.58
N ALA A 13 -0.43 -1.56 -7.72
CA ALA A 13 -1.07 -0.59 -6.84
C ALA A 13 -1.80 0.52 -7.60
N ALA A 14 -1.26 0.95 -8.74
CA ALA A 14 -1.91 1.93 -9.59
C ALA A 14 -3.22 1.38 -10.19
N LEU A 15 -3.17 0.16 -10.74
CA LEU A 15 -4.34 -0.53 -11.27
C LEU A 15 -5.39 -0.82 -10.20
N ASP A 16 -4.97 -1.12 -8.98
CA ASP A 16 -5.89 -1.32 -7.87
C ASP A 16 -6.64 -0.05 -7.51
N LEU A 17 -5.92 1.06 -7.38
CA LEU A 17 -6.53 2.34 -7.06
C LEU A 17 -7.50 2.75 -8.17
N GLU A 18 -7.12 2.55 -9.43
CA GLU A 18 -8.01 2.78 -10.57
C GLU A 18 -9.28 1.93 -10.48
N ARG A 19 -9.16 0.60 -10.30
CA ARG A 19 -10.32 -0.29 -10.18
C ARG A 19 -11.21 0.07 -9.00
N LEU A 20 -10.63 0.39 -7.86
CA LEU A 20 -11.33 0.82 -6.65
C LEU A 20 -12.13 2.09 -6.91
N ILE A 21 -11.52 3.11 -7.51
CA ILE A 21 -12.17 4.40 -7.76
C ILE A 21 -13.24 4.25 -8.84
N THR A 22 -12.97 3.51 -9.91
CA THR A 22 -13.95 3.22 -10.98
C THR A 22 -15.16 2.47 -10.43
N TYR A 23 -14.95 1.49 -9.56
CA TYR A 23 -16.03 0.76 -8.90
C TYR A 23 -16.94 1.72 -8.10
N ILE A 24 -16.36 2.56 -7.24
CA ILE A 24 -17.15 3.52 -6.45
C ILE A 24 -17.82 4.56 -7.37
N ALA A 25 -17.14 5.01 -8.41
CA ALA A 25 -17.64 6.03 -9.32
C ALA A 25 -18.85 5.55 -10.12
N SER A 26 -18.97 4.25 -10.37
CA SER A 26 -20.15 3.67 -11.04
C SER A 26 -21.45 3.91 -10.27
N GLU A 27 -21.39 3.99 -8.93
CA GLU A 27 -22.54 4.27 -8.08
C GLU A 27 -22.58 5.75 -7.63
N ASN A 28 -21.43 6.32 -7.27
CA ASN A 28 -21.34 7.69 -6.76
C ASN A 28 -19.99 8.36 -7.11
N PRO A 29 -19.91 9.09 -8.24
CA PRO A 29 -18.70 9.77 -8.69
C PRO A 29 -18.15 10.79 -7.69
N LYS A 30 -19.03 11.49 -6.98
CA LYS A 30 -18.62 12.50 -5.98
C LYS A 30 -17.88 11.85 -4.82
N THR A 31 -18.43 10.75 -4.31
CA THR A 31 -17.80 9.95 -3.25
C THR A 31 -16.47 9.36 -3.71
N ALA A 32 -16.39 8.86 -4.95
CA ALA A 32 -15.14 8.38 -5.53
C ALA A 32 -14.05 9.47 -5.54
N GLY A 33 -14.39 10.70 -5.94
CA GLY A 33 -13.48 11.84 -5.91
C GLY A 33 -12.99 12.18 -4.50
N HIS A 34 -13.88 12.16 -3.50
CA HIS A 34 -13.51 12.41 -2.10
C HIS A 34 -12.55 11.32 -1.56
N ILE A 35 -12.82 10.06 -1.85
CA ILE A 35 -11.98 8.93 -1.44
C ILE A 35 -10.61 8.99 -2.10
N LEU A 36 -10.56 9.23 -3.42
CA LEU A 36 -9.30 9.39 -4.15
C LEU A 36 -8.44 10.50 -3.56
N LYS A 37 -9.05 11.65 -3.26
CA LYS A 37 -8.36 12.78 -2.64
C LYS A 37 -7.80 12.37 -1.27
N LYS A 38 -8.61 11.74 -0.43
CA LYS A 38 -8.19 11.30 0.91
C LYS A 38 -7.02 10.30 0.84
N ILE A 39 -7.09 9.29 -0.03
CA ILE A 39 -6.00 8.33 -0.24
C ILE A 39 -4.72 9.04 -0.70
N LYS A 40 -4.81 9.91 -1.71
CA LYS A 40 -3.65 10.65 -2.22
C LYS A 40 -3.02 11.54 -1.16
N THR A 41 -3.83 12.21 -0.33
CA THR A 41 -3.34 13.01 0.80
C THR A 41 -2.63 12.16 1.84
N GLU A 42 -3.19 11.02 2.24
CA GLU A 42 -2.54 10.14 3.20
C GLU A 42 -1.22 9.57 2.67
N ILE A 43 -1.17 9.19 1.40
CA ILE A 43 0.06 8.70 0.74
C ILE A 43 1.10 9.81 0.61
N SER A 44 0.71 11.05 0.28
CA SER A 44 1.68 12.14 0.18
C SER A 44 2.40 12.39 1.50
N GLN A 45 1.74 12.16 2.64
CA GLN A 45 2.36 12.32 3.95
C GLN A 45 3.51 11.34 4.24
N LEU A 46 3.59 10.24 3.48
CA LEU A 46 4.68 9.28 3.60
C LEU A 46 6.02 9.85 3.14
N ASP A 47 6.02 10.97 2.42
CA ASP A 47 7.26 11.59 1.97
C ASP A 47 8.08 12.27 3.10
N TYR A 48 7.45 12.51 4.25
CA TYR A 48 8.07 13.00 5.48
C TYR A 48 7.87 12.04 6.68
N LEU A 49 6.79 11.25 6.71
CA LEU A 49 6.54 10.23 7.73
C LEU A 49 6.40 8.82 7.11
N PRO A 50 7.46 8.26 6.53
CA PRO A 50 7.39 6.96 5.87
C PRO A 50 7.03 5.81 6.82
N PHE A 51 7.24 5.96 8.13
CA PHE A 51 6.96 4.91 9.12
C PHE A 51 5.66 5.13 9.91
N ARG A 52 4.78 6.06 9.51
CA ARG A 52 3.52 6.35 10.23
C ARG A 52 2.47 5.23 10.14
N GLY A 53 2.51 4.43 9.08
CA GLY A 53 1.60 3.30 8.94
C GLY A 53 1.94 2.21 9.97
N ARG A 54 0.91 1.53 10.47
CA ARG A 54 1.12 0.34 11.31
C ARG A 54 1.72 -0.79 10.48
N ILE A 55 2.34 -1.76 11.13
CA ILE A 55 2.74 -3.00 10.47
C ILE A 55 1.47 -3.72 10.02
N VAL A 56 1.52 -4.36 8.85
CA VAL A 56 0.40 -5.18 8.34
C VAL A 56 0.24 -6.37 9.28
N PRO A 57 -0.90 -6.52 10.01
CA PRO A 57 -1.06 -7.57 11.02
C PRO A 57 -0.80 -8.98 10.47
N GLU A 58 -1.31 -9.28 9.27
CA GLU A 58 -1.19 -10.58 8.59
C GLU A 58 0.28 -10.93 8.29
N PHE A 59 1.14 -9.93 8.14
CA PHE A 59 2.58 -10.09 7.93
C PHE A 59 3.37 -10.06 9.24
N GLU A 60 2.88 -9.36 10.26
CA GLU A 60 3.48 -9.33 11.59
C GLU A 60 3.47 -10.72 12.23
N GLU A 61 2.37 -11.47 12.09
CA GLU A 61 2.24 -12.86 12.55
C GLU A 61 3.29 -13.80 11.93
N GLN A 62 3.78 -13.46 10.73
CA GLN A 62 4.81 -14.20 10.00
C GLN A 62 6.22 -13.61 10.17
N GLY A 63 6.40 -12.57 10.98
CA GLY A 63 7.68 -11.90 11.24
C GLY A 63 8.13 -10.89 10.17
N PHE A 64 7.27 -10.55 9.19
CA PHE A 64 7.58 -9.61 8.12
C PHE A 64 7.27 -8.15 8.50
N LEU A 65 8.11 -7.56 9.36
CA LEU A 65 7.90 -6.22 9.94
C LEU A 65 8.16 -5.03 8.99
N LEU A 66 8.56 -5.29 7.73
CA LEU A 66 8.91 -4.26 6.76
C LEU A 66 7.69 -3.67 6.03
N PHE A 67 6.58 -4.41 6.04
CA PHE A 67 5.36 -4.02 5.35
C PHE A 67 4.45 -3.26 6.30
N ARG A 68 3.97 -2.12 5.80
CA ARG A 68 3.14 -1.20 6.55
C ARG A 68 1.88 -0.88 5.78
N GLU A 69 0.90 -0.38 6.50
CA GLU A 69 -0.34 0.05 5.89
C GLU A 69 -0.88 1.37 6.42
N LEU A 70 -1.54 2.09 5.52
CA LEU A 70 -2.44 3.19 5.85
C LEU A 70 -3.87 2.69 5.73
N ILE A 71 -4.70 3.05 6.71
CA ILE A 71 -6.12 2.73 6.72
C ILE A 71 -6.91 3.98 6.38
N VAL A 72 -7.49 3.98 5.19
CA VAL A 72 -8.48 4.97 4.74
C VAL A 72 -9.81 4.25 4.63
N ALA A 73 -10.42 3.96 5.79
CA ALA A 73 -11.52 3.01 5.88
C ALA A 73 -12.62 3.24 4.81
N PRO A 74 -13.09 2.16 4.14
CA PRO A 74 -12.70 0.76 4.34
C PRO A 74 -11.43 0.33 3.57
N TRP A 75 -10.67 1.26 2.98
CA TRP A 75 -9.55 0.92 2.11
C TRP A 75 -8.24 0.79 2.88
N ARG A 76 -7.47 -0.26 2.59
CA ARG A 76 -6.11 -0.48 3.09
C ARG A 76 -5.12 -0.23 1.96
N ILE A 77 -4.08 0.54 2.26
CA ILE A 77 -2.98 0.83 1.34
C ILE A 77 -1.71 0.22 1.92
N VAL A 78 -1.20 -0.83 1.28
CA VAL A 78 0.01 -1.53 1.72
C VAL A 78 1.22 -0.94 1.03
N TYR A 79 2.27 -0.70 1.81
CA TYR A 79 3.50 -0.09 1.35
C TYR A 79 4.72 -0.59 2.14
N ARG A 80 5.91 -0.26 1.66
CA ARG A 80 7.15 -0.40 2.42
C ARG A 80 8.03 0.83 2.28
N ALA A 81 8.80 1.14 3.31
CA ALA A 81 9.80 2.21 3.29
C ALA A 81 11.21 1.62 3.29
N SER A 82 12.11 2.16 2.47
CA SER A 82 13.49 1.69 2.33
C SER A 82 14.39 2.81 1.82
N PHE A 83 15.52 3.04 2.47
CA PHE A 83 16.44 4.16 2.15
C PHE A 83 15.68 5.48 2.09
N GLU A 84 15.65 6.16 0.94
CA GLU A 84 14.89 7.39 0.70
C GLU A 84 13.65 7.15 -0.18
N ASN A 85 13.10 5.93 -0.16
CA ASN A 85 11.98 5.53 -1.00
C ASN A 85 10.83 4.93 -0.18
N VAL A 86 9.62 5.25 -0.61
CA VAL A 86 8.38 4.61 -0.20
C VAL A 86 7.80 3.92 -1.42
N TYR A 87 7.51 2.63 -1.32
CA TYR A 87 6.93 1.84 -2.41
C TYR A 87 5.50 1.48 -2.05
N ILE A 88 4.54 1.98 -2.81
CA ILE A 88 3.12 1.63 -2.69
C ILE A 88 2.89 0.34 -3.47
N LEU A 89 2.46 -0.70 -2.76
CA LEU A 89 2.45 -2.08 -3.26
C LEU A 89 1.06 -2.59 -3.58
N ALA A 90 0.05 -2.15 -2.82
CA ALA A 90 -1.35 -2.53 -3.08
C ALA A 90 -2.32 -1.51 -2.49
N ALA A 91 -3.50 -1.43 -3.10
CA ALA A 91 -4.68 -0.78 -2.53
C ALA A 91 -5.86 -1.76 -2.61
N PHE A 92 -6.61 -1.96 -1.53
CA PHE A 92 -7.74 -2.87 -1.56
C PHE A 92 -8.80 -2.55 -0.51
N ASP A 93 -9.97 -3.16 -0.69
CA ASP A 93 -11.07 -3.10 0.26
C ASP A 93 -10.79 -4.03 1.44
N SER A 94 -10.74 -3.50 2.67
CA SER A 94 -10.53 -4.31 3.88
C SER A 94 -11.69 -5.26 4.18
N ARG A 95 -12.83 -5.10 3.50
CA ARG A 95 -13.99 -6.00 3.63
C ARG A 95 -13.86 -7.26 2.79
N LYS A 96 -12.92 -7.29 1.83
CA LYS A 96 -12.58 -8.51 1.09
C LYS A 96 -11.64 -9.37 1.93
N ASN A 97 -11.53 -10.66 1.60
CA ASN A 97 -10.59 -11.56 2.27
C ASN A 97 -9.15 -11.04 2.08
N VAL A 98 -8.59 -10.48 3.15
CA VAL A 98 -7.28 -9.83 3.12
C VAL A 98 -6.18 -10.85 2.85
N ASP A 99 -6.30 -12.05 3.44
CA ASP A 99 -5.34 -13.12 3.24
C ASP A 99 -5.29 -13.54 1.77
N ASP A 100 -6.44 -13.68 1.09
CA ASP A 100 -6.46 -14.02 -0.34
C ASP A 100 -5.80 -12.92 -1.18
N VAL A 101 -6.13 -11.66 -0.90
CA VAL A 101 -5.55 -10.51 -1.62
C VAL A 101 -4.03 -10.47 -1.40
N LEU A 102 -3.57 -10.63 -0.17
CA LEU A 102 -2.13 -10.62 0.14
C LEU A 102 -1.42 -11.87 -0.39
N LEU A 103 -2.06 -13.05 -0.34
CA LEU A 103 -1.53 -14.32 -0.81
C LEU A 103 -1.33 -14.31 -2.33
N GLU A 104 -2.35 -13.91 -3.07
CA GLU A 104 -2.29 -13.77 -4.54
C GLU A 104 -1.16 -12.85 -4.98
N ARG A 105 -0.87 -11.82 -4.18
CA ARG A 105 0.00 -10.71 -4.58
C ARG A 105 1.43 -10.85 -4.09
N PHE A 106 1.62 -11.42 -2.92
CA PHE A 106 2.90 -11.35 -2.20
C PHE A 106 3.46 -12.72 -1.81
N LEU A 107 2.62 -13.75 -1.61
CA LEU A 107 3.05 -15.08 -1.15
C LEU A 107 3.15 -16.13 -2.27
N LYS A 108 2.44 -15.98 -3.39
CA LYS A 108 2.64 -16.86 -4.58
C LYS A 108 3.99 -16.68 -5.27
N ASN A 109 4.81 -15.72 -4.83
CA ASN A 109 6.18 -15.53 -5.29
C ASN A 109 7.13 -15.59 -4.09
N GLU A 110 7.68 -16.77 -3.75
CA GLU A 110 8.82 -16.89 -2.83
C GLU A 110 9.97 -15.94 -3.24
N LYS A 111 10.14 -15.71 -4.54
CA LYS A 111 11.06 -14.70 -5.07
C LYS A 111 10.73 -13.28 -4.61
N PHE A 112 9.46 -12.90 -4.46
CA PHE A 112 9.10 -11.55 -3.98
C PHE A 112 9.61 -11.34 -2.55
N ILE A 113 9.35 -12.28 -1.64
CA ILE A 113 9.81 -12.18 -0.25
C ILE A 113 11.33 -12.23 -0.16
N VAL A 114 11.98 -13.14 -0.90
CA VAL A 114 13.45 -13.29 -0.89
C VAL A 114 14.16 -12.09 -1.54
N GLU A 115 13.64 -11.55 -2.64
CA GLU A 115 14.23 -10.45 -3.41
C GLU A 115 13.99 -9.08 -2.73
N GLN A 116 12.88 -8.90 -2.02
CA GLN A 116 12.65 -7.72 -1.18
C GLN A 116 13.44 -7.78 0.15
N SER A 117 13.72 -8.99 0.66
CA SER A 117 14.59 -9.19 1.84
C SER A 117 16.08 -9.05 1.53
N ARG A 118 16.52 -9.43 0.31
CA ARG A 118 17.92 -9.35 -0.15
C ARG A 118 18.41 -7.93 -0.48
N ARG A 119 17.52 -6.95 -0.71
CA ARG A 119 17.92 -5.53 -0.85
C ARG A 119 18.37 -4.86 0.47
N ARG A 120 18.75 -5.66 1.48
CA ARG A 120 19.36 -5.23 2.75
C ARG A 120 20.87 -4.98 2.66
N GLY A 121 21.53 -5.21 1.52
CA GLY A 121 23.00 -5.32 1.48
C GLY A 121 23.74 -4.64 0.33
N LYS A 122 23.24 -3.57 -0.28
CA LYS A 122 24.04 -2.72 -1.16
C LYS A 122 23.74 -1.24 -0.95
#